data_AF-A0A958T2R8-F1
#
_entry.id   AF-A0A958T2R8-F1
#
_cell.length_a   1.000
_cell.length_b   1.000
_cell.length_c   1.000
_cell.angle_alpha   90.00
_cell.angle_beta   90.00
_cell.angle_gamma   90.00
#
_symmetry.space_group_name_H-M   'P 1'
#
loop_
_entity.id
_entity.type
_entity.pdbx_description
1 polymer ?
#
loop_
_entity_poly.entity_id
_entity_poly.type
_entity_poly.pdbx_seq_one_letter_code
_entity_poly.pdbx_strand_id
1 'polypeptide(L)'
;KRDAIQDEIFHETKKILDNQYIQLNEVLVRDVTLPPTIKEAIERKLKQEQESLEYEFRLVTAQKEAEKVKIEAQGKADANKILSASLTDKILQDKGIEATIKLAESPNSKVVVIGSGDSGMPIILGNQ
;
A
#
# COMPACT_ATOMS: atom_id res chain seq x y z
N LYS A 1 -22.27 -9.13 -28.89
CA LYS A 1 -21.75 -10.42 -29.42
C LYS A 1 -22.82 -11.52 -29.41
N ARG A 2 -23.70 -11.61 -28.39
CA ARG A 2 -24.84 -12.55 -28.41
C ARG A 2 -25.86 -12.21 -29.49
N ASP A 3 -26.24 -10.94 -29.60
CA ASP A 3 -27.24 -10.48 -30.58
C ASP A 3 -26.82 -10.79 -32.02
N ALA A 4 -25.54 -10.56 -32.35
CA ALA A 4 -24.99 -10.89 -33.67
C ALA A 4 -25.08 -12.39 -34.02
N ILE A 5 -24.86 -13.28 -33.05
CA ILE A 5 -24.99 -14.74 -33.25
C ILE A 5 -26.46 -15.13 -33.42
N GLN A 6 -27.35 -14.47 -32.67
CA GLN A 6 -28.79 -14.73 -32.75
C GLN A 6 -29.35 -14.31 -34.12
N ASP A 7 -28.92 -13.17 -34.65
CA ASP A 7 -29.30 -12.70 -35.99
C ASP A 7 -28.81 -13.63 -37.10
N GLU A 8 -27.60 -14.17 -36.95
CA GLU A 8 -27.00 -15.12 -37.90
C GLU A 8 -27.76 -16.45 -37.91
N ILE A 9 -28.06 -17.00 -36.72
CA ILE A 9 -28.88 -18.22 -36.58
C ILE A 9 -30.28 -17.99 -37.14
N PHE A 10 -30.89 -16.83 -36.89
CA PHE A 10 -32.22 -16.49 -37.41
C PHE A 10 -32.25 -16.51 -38.94
N HIS A 11 -31.27 -15.87 -39.60
CA HIS A 11 -31.19 -15.83 -41.06
C HIS A 11 -31.01 -17.22 -41.67
N GLU A 12 -30.11 -18.03 -41.13
CA GLU A 12 -29.86 -19.37 -41.63
C GLU A 12 -31.07 -20.29 -41.42
N THR A 13 -31.71 -20.21 -40.25
CA THR A 13 -32.89 -21.03 -39.94
C THR A 13 -34.09 -20.63 -40.82
N LYS A 14 -34.28 -19.33 -41.08
CA LYS A 14 -35.35 -18.82 -41.95
C LYS A 14 -35.22 -19.35 -43.38
N LYS A 15 -34.01 -19.33 -43.97
CA LYS A 15 -33.76 -19.88 -45.32
C LYS A 15 -34.15 -21.36 -45.42
N ILE A 16 -33.87 -22.15 -44.39
CA ILE A 16 -34.19 -23.59 -44.36
C ILE A 16 -35.72 -23.79 -44.26
N LEU A 17 -36.38 -23.00 -43.42
CA LEU A 17 -37.82 -23.11 -43.15
C LEU A 17 -38.72 -22.51 -44.24
N ASP A 18 -38.23 -21.56 -45.04
CA ASP A 18 -38.96 -20.95 -46.16
C ASP A 18 -39.42 -22.01 -47.17
N ASN A 19 -38.59 -23.03 -47.44
CA ASN A 19 -38.93 -24.15 -48.32
C ASN A 19 -40.01 -25.09 -47.75
N GLN A 20 -40.33 -24.97 -46.46
CA GLN A 20 -41.33 -25.78 -45.77
C GLN A 20 -42.60 -24.99 -45.42
N TYR A 21 -42.71 -23.74 -45.89
CA TYR A 21 -43.85 -22.83 -45.62
C TYR A 21 -44.09 -22.57 -44.12
N ILE A 22 -43.02 -22.57 -43.30
CA ILE A 22 -43.09 -22.31 -41.86
C ILE A 22 -42.62 -20.87 -41.59
N GLN A 23 -43.44 -20.07 -40.90
CA GLN A 23 -43.07 -18.70 -40.51
C GLN A 23 -42.29 -18.70 -39.19
N LEU A 24 -41.02 -18.26 -39.25
CA LEU A 24 -40.17 -18.05 -38.09
C LEU A 24 -40.35 -16.62 -37.54
N ASN A 25 -40.77 -16.48 -36.28
CA ASN A 25 -40.99 -15.17 -35.65
C ASN A 25 -39.76 -14.69 -34.84
N GLU A 26 -39.17 -15.57 -34.03
CA GLU A 26 -38.01 -15.23 -33.21
C GLU A 26 -37.22 -16.51 -32.84
N VAL A 27 -35.90 -16.37 -32.67
CA VAL A 27 -35.03 -17.43 -32.17
C VAL A 27 -34.43 -16.98 -30.85
N LEU A 28 -34.69 -17.74 -29.78
CA LEU A 28 -34.18 -17.48 -28.44
C LEU A 28 -33.07 -18.48 -28.10
N VAL A 29 -31.84 -17.98 -27.93
CA VAL A 29 -30.72 -18.81 -27.48
C VAL A 29 -30.76 -18.93 -25.96
N ARG A 30 -31.11 -20.14 -25.47
CA ARG A 30 -31.28 -20.39 -24.03
C ARG A 30 -29.94 -20.64 -23.32
N ASP A 31 -29.12 -21.55 -23.83
CA ASP A 31 -27.84 -21.92 -23.25
C ASP A 31 -26.79 -22.20 -24.34
N VAL A 32 -25.53 -21.85 -24.04
CA VAL A 32 -24.38 -22.17 -24.90
C VAL A 32 -23.42 -23.02 -24.09
N THR A 33 -23.34 -24.30 -24.42
CA THR A 33 -22.42 -25.24 -23.78
C THR A 33 -21.09 -25.23 -24.51
N LEU A 34 -20.07 -24.68 -23.85
CA LEU A 34 -18.71 -24.71 -24.37
C LEU A 34 -18.06 -26.06 -24.07
N PRO A 35 -17.25 -26.61 -24.99
CA PRO A 35 -16.42 -27.78 -24.70
C PRO A 35 -15.54 -27.55 -23.46
N PRO A 36 -15.27 -28.58 -22.65
CA PRO A 36 -14.53 -28.43 -21.39
C PRO A 36 -13.14 -27.81 -21.59
N THR A 37 -12.46 -28.17 -22.68
CA THR A 37 -11.13 -27.64 -23.04
C THR A 37 -11.10 -26.12 -23.25
N ILE A 38 -12.16 -25.55 -23.84
CA ILE A 38 -12.26 -24.10 -24.08
C ILE A 38 -12.61 -23.38 -22.77
N LYS A 39 -13.49 -23.97 -21.96
CA LYS A 39 -13.84 -23.43 -20.64
C LYS A 39 -12.60 -23.33 -19.74
N GLU A 40 -11.81 -24.39 -19.66
CA GLU A 40 -10.57 -24.41 -18.88
C GLU A 40 -9.55 -23.38 -19.39
N ALA A 41 -9.39 -23.24 -20.70
CA ALA A 41 -8.50 -22.24 -21.29
C ALA A 41 -8.93 -20.80 -20.94
N ILE A 42 -10.22 -20.51 -20.96
CA ILE A 42 -10.77 -19.20 -20.57
C ILE A 42 -10.55 -18.95 -19.08
N GLU A 43 -10.86 -19.91 -18.22
CA GLU A 43 -10.66 -19.80 -16.77
C GLU A 43 -9.18 -19.58 -16.44
N ARG A 44 -8.28 -20.33 -17.08
CA ARG A 44 -6.84 -20.16 -16.94
C ARG A 44 -6.38 -18.76 -17.38
N LYS A 45 -6.85 -18.29 -18.53
CA LYS A 45 -6.52 -16.95 -19.04
C LYS A 45 -6.99 -15.87 -18.06
N LEU A 46 -8.25 -15.93 -17.63
CA LEU A 46 -8.82 -14.96 -16.69
C LEU A 46 -8.05 -14.96 -15.37
N LYS A 47 -7.69 -16.13 -14.85
CA LYS A 47 -6.88 -16.24 -13.64
C LYS A 47 -5.51 -15.56 -13.81
N GLN A 48 -4.83 -15.81 -14.92
CA GLN A 48 -3.53 -15.20 -15.21
C GLN A 48 -3.62 -13.67 -15.37
N GLU A 49 -4.68 -13.17 -16.02
CA GLU A 49 -4.93 -11.72 -16.11
C GLU A 49 -5.10 -11.10 -14.72
N GLN A 50 -5.88 -11.72 -13.84
CA GLN A 50 -6.08 -11.22 -12.48
C GLN A 50 -4.80 -11.28 -11.64
N GLU A 51 -4.03 -12.38 -11.73
CA GLU A 51 -2.73 -12.50 -11.06
C GLU A 51 -1.74 -11.43 -11.52
N SER A 52 -1.71 -11.13 -12.82
CA SER A 52 -0.85 -10.08 -13.38
C SER A 52 -1.25 -8.70 -12.86
N LEU A 53 -2.54 -8.38 -12.87
CA LEU A 53 -3.07 -7.11 -12.34
C LEU A 53 -2.76 -6.95 -10.85
N GLU A 54 -2.93 -8.01 -10.06
CA GLU A 54 -2.60 -8.00 -8.64
C GLU A 54 -1.11 -7.76 -8.43
N TYR A 55 -0.25 -8.42 -9.21
CA TYR A 55 1.19 -8.26 -9.11
C TYR A 55 1.65 -6.85 -9.46
N GLU A 56 1.11 -6.25 -10.52
CA GLU A 56 1.35 -4.85 -10.86
C GLU A 56 0.94 -3.91 -9.72
N PHE A 57 -0.23 -4.15 -9.12
CA PHE A 57 -0.69 -3.34 -7.99
C PHE A 57 0.22 -3.49 -6.77
N ARG A 58 0.71 -4.70 -6.48
CA ARG A 58 1.70 -4.94 -5.42
C ARG A 58 3.01 -4.19 -5.68
N LEU A 59 3.53 -4.22 -6.91
CA LEU A 59 4.74 -3.49 -7.29
C LEU A 59 4.58 -1.98 -7.10
N VAL A 60 3.47 -1.41 -7.57
CA VAL A 60 3.17 0.02 -7.40
C VAL A 60 3.04 0.39 -5.92
N THR A 61 2.40 -0.47 -5.12
CA THR A 61 2.26 -0.27 -3.68
C THR A 61 3.61 -0.28 -2.98
N ALA A 62 4.45 -1.28 -3.27
CA ALA A 62 5.80 -1.38 -2.72
C ALA A 62 6.69 -0.18 -3.09
N GLN A 63 6.60 0.31 -4.34
CA GLN A 63 7.31 1.51 -4.76
C GLN A 63 6.87 2.76 -3.99
N LYS A 64 5.55 2.97 -3.83
CA LYS A 64 5.00 4.09 -3.06
C LYS A 64 5.39 4.01 -1.59
N GLU A 65 5.43 2.81 -1.02
CA GLU A 65 5.84 2.61 0.37
C GLU A 65 7.33 2.90 0.56
N ALA A 66 8.20 2.46 -0.36
CA ALA A 66 9.60 2.82 -0.37
C ALA A 66 9.82 4.34 -0.50
N GLU A 67 9.05 5.00 -1.36
CA GLU A 67 9.09 6.45 -1.53
C GLU A 67 8.65 7.19 -0.25
N LYS A 68 7.58 6.72 0.40
CA LYS A 68 7.10 7.25 1.68
C LYS A 68 8.21 7.18 2.74
N VAL A 69 8.85 6.02 2.90
CA VAL A 69 9.94 5.84 3.88
C VAL A 69 11.11 6.80 3.59
N LYS A 70 11.45 6.99 2.31
CA LYS A 70 12.50 7.94 1.91
C LYS A 70 12.15 9.38 2.27
N ILE A 71 10.92 9.81 2.01
CA ILE A 71 10.44 11.16 2.35
C ILE A 71 10.45 11.37 3.87
N GLU A 72 9.98 10.39 4.64
CA GLU A 72 9.99 10.47 6.11
C GLU A 72 11.43 10.55 6.66
N ALA A 73 12.36 9.75 6.13
CA ALA A 73 13.76 9.78 6.53
C ALA A 73 14.39 11.15 6.21
N GLN A 74 14.12 11.69 5.02
CA GLN A 74 14.59 13.02 4.62
C GLN A 74 14.03 14.11 5.54
N GLY A 75 12.72 14.09 5.82
CA GLY A 75 12.07 15.04 6.72
C GLY A 75 12.65 15.01 8.13
N LYS A 76 12.95 13.82 8.67
CA LYS A 76 13.64 13.67 9.96
C LYS A 76 15.07 14.22 9.92
N ALA A 77 15.81 13.95 8.85
CA ALA A 77 17.17 14.44 8.69
C ALA A 77 17.20 15.98 8.64
N ASP A 78 16.31 16.58 7.86
CA ASP A 78 16.21 18.03 7.73
C ASP A 78 15.75 18.69 9.04
N ALA A 79 14.77 18.10 9.72
CA ALA A 79 14.33 18.56 11.04
C ALA A 79 15.48 18.52 12.06
N ASN A 80 16.25 17.43 12.09
CA ASN A 80 17.42 17.30 12.97
C ASN A 80 18.51 18.30 12.62
N LYS A 81 18.72 18.60 11.33
CA LYS A 81 19.70 19.60 10.88
C LYS A 81 19.30 21.01 11.32
N ILE A 82 18.02 21.36 11.18
CA ILE A 82 17.48 22.65 11.65
C ILE A 82 17.57 22.74 13.17
N LEU A 83 17.19 21.68 13.89
CA LEU A 83 17.25 21.64 15.35
C LEU A 83 18.69 21.75 15.85
N SER A 84 19.64 21.06 15.20
CA SER A 84 21.07 21.16 15.54
C SER A 84 21.63 22.55 15.25
N ALA A 85 21.15 23.22 14.18
CA ALA A 85 21.55 24.59 13.88
C ALA A 85 20.94 25.62 14.86
N SER A 86 19.79 25.32 15.47
CA SER A 86 19.16 26.20 16.46
C SER A 86 19.62 25.94 17.91
N LEU A 87 20.19 24.76 18.20
CA LEU A 87 20.83 24.44 19.47
C LEU A 87 22.17 25.17 19.59
N THR A 88 22.16 26.33 20.24
CA THR A 88 23.37 27.01 20.69
C THR A 88 23.79 26.51 22.08
N ASP A 89 25.07 26.63 22.44
CA ASP A 89 25.60 26.15 23.73
C ASP A 89 24.81 26.68 24.94
N LYS A 90 24.28 27.91 24.85
CA LYS A 90 23.43 28.51 25.88
C LYS A 90 22.07 27.82 26.04
N ILE A 91 21.46 27.35 24.95
CA ILE A 91 20.18 26.62 24.98
C ILE A 91 20.39 25.20 25.51
N LEU A 92 21.52 24.56 25.17
CA LEU A 92 21.88 23.25 25.73
C LEU A 92 22.12 23.33 27.24
N GLN A 93 22.81 24.38 27.72
CA GLN A 93 22.98 24.63 29.16
C GLN A 93 21.65 24.89 29.85
N ASP A 94 20.77 25.73 29.29
CA ASP A 94 19.45 26.02 29.85
C ASP A 94 18.58 24.75 29.97
N LYS A 95 18.54 23.91 28.93
CA LYS A 95 17.87 22.59 28.99
C LYS A 95 18.52 21.63 29.98
N GLY A 96 19.84 21.67 30.13
CA GLY A 96 20.56 20.90 31.14
C GLY A 96 20.19 21.29 32.56
N ILE A 97 20.04 22.59 32.82
CA ILE A 97 19.57 23.12 34.10
C ILE A 97 18.12 22.69 34.35
N GLU A 98 17.23 22.83 33.36
CA GLU A 98 15.82 22.41 33.48
C GLU A 98 15.69 20.89 33.75
N ALA A 99 16.48 20.07 33.06
CA ALA A 99 16.54 18.62 33.30
C ALA A 99 17.02 18.30 34.72
N THR A 100 18.01 19.05 35.22
CA THR A 100 18.53 18.89 36.58
C THR A 100 17.48 19.28 37.63
N ILE A 101 16.72 20.37 37.40
CA ILE A 101 15.63 20.80 38.29
C ILE A 101 14.52 19.73 38.34
N LYS A 102 14.07 19.22 37.19
CA LYS A 102 13.05 18.15 37.14
C LYS A 102 13.52 16.86 37.82
N LEU A 103 14.81 16.55 37.73
CA LEU A 103 15.41 15.43 38.46
C LEU A 103 15.45 15.70 39.97
N ALA A 104 15.72 16.92 40.41
CA ALA A 104 15.72 17.33 41.81
C ALA A 104 14.31 17.34 42.43
N GLU A 105 13.27 17.63 41.64
CA GLU A 105 11.86 17.60 42.05
C GLU A 105 11.25 16.18 42.05
N SER A 106 11.97 15.17 41.55
CA SER A 106 11.48 13.79 41.50
C SER A 106 11.44 13.15 42.89
N PRO A 107 10.35 12.47 43.28
CA PRO A 107 10.15 11.93 44.64
C PRO A 107 11.05 10.74 45.01
N ASN A 108 11.98 10.32 44.15
CA ASN A 108 12.88 9.18 44.38
C ASN A 108 14.30 9.68 44.73
N SER A 109 14.95 9.07 45.74
CA SER A 109 16.35 9.39 46.09
C SER A 109 17.29 9.05 44.92
N LYS A 110 18.05 10.03 44.42
CA LYS A 110 19.01 9.83 43.33
C LYS A 110 20.35 10.51 43.66
N VAL A 111 21.45 9.79 43.41
CA VAL A 111 22.81 10.33 43.43
C VAL A 111 23.10 10.90 42.04
N VAL A 112 23.28 12.21 41.94
CA VAL A 112 23.60 12.92 40.69
C VAL A 112 25.09 13.24 40.69
N VAL A 113 25.87 12.62 39.79
CA VAL A 113 27.30 12.90 39.64
C VAL A 113 27.48 13.89 38.49
N ILE A 114 27.82 15.12 38.83
CA ILE A 114 28.19 16.17 37.86
C ILE A 114 29.70 16.06 37.65
N GLY A 115 30.10 15.54 36.49
CA GLY A 115 31.51 15.39 36.13
C GLY A 115 32.17 16.77 35.93
N SER A 116 33.29 17.00 36.61
CA SER A 116 34.14 18.19 36.41
C SER A 116 35.00 18.03 35.14
N GLY A 117 34.36 18.18 33.99
CA GLY A 117 35.00 18.46 32.71
C GLY A 117 34.23 19.61 32.05
N ASP A 118 34.87 20.35 31.14
CA ASP A 118 34.44 21.67 30.60
C ASP A 118 33.00 21.78 30.05
N SER A 119 32.23 20.69 30.01
CA SER A 119 30.86 20.60 29.53
C SER A 119 29.81 20.12 30.56
N GLY A 120 30.18 19.81 31.82
CA GLY A 120 29.28 19.76 32.98
C GLY A 120 27.98 18.94 32.89
N MET A 121 27.85 18.00 31.94
CA MET A 121 26.62 17.23 31.76
C MET A 121 26.53 16.09 32.78
N PRO A 122 25.36 15.88 33.44
CA PRO A 122 25.19 14.80 34.41
C PRO A 122 25.29 13.43 33.74
N ILE A 123 26.08 12.52 34.31
CA ILE A 123 26.10 11.10 33.90
C ILE A 123 25.16 10.32 34.82
N ILE A 124 24.16 9.67 34.24
CA ILE A 124 23.25 8.77 34.94
C ILE A 124 23.89 7.38 34.94
N LEU A 125 24.47 6.97 36.07
CA LEU A 125 24.85 5.57 36.30
C LEU A 125 23.60 4.78 36.68
N GLY A 126 23.11 3.98 35.73
CA GLY A 126 22.03 3.03 35.97
C GLY A 126 22.47 1.95 36.96
N ASN A 127 21.58 1.68 37.92
CA ASN A 127 21.69 0.67 38.96
C ASN A 127 21.89 -0.74 38.35
N GLN A 128 22.84 -1.52 38.87
CA GLN A 128 22.81 -3.00 38.75
C GLN A 128 21.65 -3.56 39.57
#